data_AF-A0A535PRQ8-F1
#
_entry.id   AF-A0A535PRQ8-F1
#
_cell.length_a   1.000
_cell.length_b   1.000
_cell.length_c   1.000
_cell.angle_alpha   90.00
_cell.angle_beta   90.00
_cell.angle_gamma   90.00
#
_symmetry.space_group_name_H-M   'P 1'
#
loop_
_entity.id
_entity.type
_entity.pdbx_description
1 polymer ?
#
loop_
_entity_poly.entity_id
_entity_poly.type
_entity_poly.pdbx_seq_one_letter_code
_entity_poly.pdbx_strand_id
1 'polypeptide(L)' 'MQQSQLACDACGAELVPNAAYCERCGTRTRRARRLVRLAIRVEILFFLGVVGLVIAFTWIYAGQR' A
#
# COMPACT_ATOMS: atom_id res chain seq x y z
N MET A 1 -8.02 -13.16 -4.50
CA MET A 1 -7.51 -14.16 -3.54
C MET A 1 -6.85 -13.46 -2.33
N GLN A 2 -7.61 -13.17 -1.26
CA GLN A 2 -7.04 -12.68 0.01
C GLN A 2 -6.16 -13.78 0.62
N GLN A 3 -4.88 -13.50 0.86
CA GLN A 3 -3.96 -14.43 1.51
C GLN A 3 -4.31 -14.51 3.01
N SER A 4 -5.01 -15.56 3.44
CA SER A 4 -5.19 -15.93 4.84
C SER A 4 -3.88 -16.51 5.36
N GLN A 5 -3.10 -15.72 6.09
CA GLN A 5 -1.97 -16.24 6.86
C GLN A 5 -2.52 -17.10 7.99
N LEU A 6 -2.24 -18.40 7.93
CA LEU A 6 -2.55 -19.32 9.03
C LEU A 6 -1.50 -19.22 10.16
N ALA A 7 -0.28 -18.76 9.88
CA ALA A 7 0.80 -18.69 10.86
C ALA A 7 1.57 -17.37 10.81
N CYS A 8 2.18 -17.00 11.94
CA CYS A 8 2.91 -15.76 12.13
C CYS A 8 4.31 -15.90 11.54
N ASP A 9 4.73 -14.93 10.75
CA ASP A 9 6.07 -14.96 10.15
C ASP A 9 7.20 -14.64 11.13
N ALA A 10 6.88 -14.05 12.28
CA ALA A 10 7.86 -13.67 13.30
C ALA A 10 8.02 -14.73 14.40
N CYS A 11 6.91 -15.34 14.84
CA CYS A 11 6.92 -16.28 15.97
C CYS A 11 6.35 -17.66 15.64
N GLY A 12 5.87 -17.90 14.43
CA GLY A 12 5.29 -19.19 14.01
C GLY A 12 3.94 -19.53 14.66
N ALA A 13 3.40 -18.67 15.52
CA ALA A 13 2.10 -18.90 16.17
C ALA A 13 0.96 -18.94 15.14
N GLU A 14 -0.07 -19.73 15.40
CA GLU A 14 -1.28 -19.75 14.57
C GLU A 14 -1.99 -18.40 14.66
N LEU A 15 -2.46 -17.88 13.52
CA LEU A 15 -3.20 -16.62 13.48
C LEU A 15 -4.66 -16.85 13.19
N VAL A 16 -5.48 -16.10 13.92
CA VAL A 16 -6.90 -15.96 13.62
C VAL A 16 -7.06 -15.38 12.20
N PRO A 17 -7.98 -15.91 11.39
CA PRO A 17 -8.23 -15.38 10.05
C PRO A 17 -8.60 -13.90 10.12
N ASN A 18 -7.95 -13.09 9.28
CA ASN A 18 -8.08 -11.62 9.22
C ASN A 18 -7.51 -10.83 10.41
N ALA A 19 -6.75 -11.46 11.32
CA ALA A 19 -6.05 -10.70 12.37
C ALA A 19 -5.08 -9.66 11.78
N ALA A 20 -5.16 -8.41 12.24
CA ALA A 20 -4.27 -7.32 11.82
C ALA A 20 -2.90 -7.39 12.52
N TYR A 21 -2.88 -7.96 13.72
CA TYR A 21 -1.73 -8.16 14.59
C TYR A 21 -1.76 -9.58 15.16
N CYS A 22 -0.61 -10.15 15.46
CA CYS A 22 -0.54 -11.45 16.13
C CYS A 22 -0.75 -11.27 17.64
N GLU A 23 -1.67 -12.02 18.25
CA GLU A 23 -1.90 -11.96 19.70
C GLU A 23 -0.70 -12.43 20.56
N ARG A 24 0.18 -13.28 20.03
CA ARG A 24 1.34 -13.78 20.79
C ARG A 24 2.54 -12.83 20.78
N CYS A 25 2.88 -12.25 19.63
CA CYS A 25 4.11 -11.45 19.49
C CYS A 25 3.83 -9.96 19.23
N GLY A 26 2.58 -9.55 19.03
CA GLY A 26 2.19 -8.18 18.70
C GLY A 26 2.63 -7.71 17.31
N THR A 27 3.30 -8.55 16.51
CA THR A 27 3.77 -8.13 15.19
C THR A 27 2.60 -7.95 14.21
N ARG A 28 2.70 -6.93 13.36
CA ARG A 28 1.72 -6.67 12.30
C ARG A 28 1.80 -7.74 11.22
N THR A 29 0.67 -8.31 10.83
CA THR A 29 0.62 -9.42 9.87
C THR A 29 1.11 -9.01 8.48
N ARG A 30 1.66 -9.95 7.71
CA ARG A 30 2.13 -9.67 6.34
C ARG A 30 0.98 -9.14 5.47
N ARG A 31 -0.27 -9.57 5.73
CA ARG A 31 -1.47 -9.05 5.03
C ARG A 31 -1.69 -7.57 5.27
N ALA A 32 -1.69 -7.12 6.53
CA ALA A 32 -1.86 -5.71 6.86
C ALA A 32 -0.72 -4.85 6.25
N ARG A 33 0.54 -5.33 6.30
CA ARG A 33 1.67 -4.63 5.66
C ARG A 33 1.53 -4.54 4.14
N ARG A 34 0.96 -5.57 3.50
CA ARG A 34 0.75 -5.60 2.04
C ARG A 34 -0.32 -4.59 1.61
N LEU A 35 -1.43 -4.51 2.34
CA LEU A 35 -2.50 -3.55 2.08
C LEU A 35 -2.01 -2.12 2.21
N VAL A 36 -1.27 -1.80 3.27
CA VAL A 36 -0.68 -0.46 3.46
C VAL A 36 0.27 -0.11 2.32
N ARG A 37 1.15 -1.04 1.90
CA ARG A 37 2.04 -0.81 0.76
C ARG A 37 1.28 -0.57 -0.56
N LEU A 38 0.19 -1.29 -0.77
CA LEU A 38 -0.64 -1.14 -1.96
C LEU A 38 -1.34 0.22 -1.97
N ALA A 39 -1.93 0.61 -0.83
CA ALA A 39 -2.57 1.92 -0.66
C ALA A 39 -1.58 3.06 -0.92
N ILE A 40 -0.40 3.03 -0.28
CA ILE A 40 0.65 4.04 -0.49
C ILE A 40 1.08 4.10 -1.96
N ARG A 41 1.29 2.95 -2.62
CA ARG A 41 1.69 2.91 -4.03
C ARG A 41 0.61 3.52 -4.94
N VAL A 42 -0.67 3.23 -4.69
CA VAL A 42 -1.79 3.80 -5.46
C VAL A 42 -1.87 5.32 -5.27
N GLU A 43 -1.73 5.79 -4.04
CA GLU A 43 -1.76 7.21 -3.71
C GLU A 43 -0.60 7.97 -4.36
N ILE A 44 0.62 7.42 -4.31
CA ILE A 44 1.80 7.97 -5.00
C ILE A 44 1.56 8.04 -6.51
N LEU A 45 1.04 6.98 -7.13
CA LEU A 45 0.74 6.98 -8.56
C LEU A 45 -0.29 8.04 -8.94
N PHE A 46 -1.32 8.22 -8.12
CA PHE A 46 -2.32 9.26 -8.32
C PHE A 46 -1.70 10.67 -8.27
N PHE A 47 -0.93 10.96 -7.23
CA PHE A 47 -0.25 12.25 -7.10
C PHE A 47 0.73 12.51 -8.24
N LEU A 48 1.54 11.53 -8.62
CA LEU A 48 2.45 11.66 -9.77
C LEU A 48 1.70 11.90 -11.08
N GLY A 49 0.56 11.24 -11.28
CA GLY A 49 -0.30 11.48 -12.44
C GLY A 49 -0.83 12.91 -12.50
N VAL A 50 -1.32 13.44 -11.37
CA VAL A 50 -1.80 14.83 -11.26
C VAL A 50 -0.66 15.82 -11.54
N VAL A 51 0.51 15.62 -10.93
CA VAL A 51 1.68 16.47 -11.16
C VAL A 51 2.11 16.45 -12.62
N GLY A 52 2.16 15.26 -13.24
CA GLY A 52 2.47 15.11 -14.66
C GLY A 52 1.48 15.86 -15.56
N LEU A 53 0.18 15.79 -15.24
CA LEU A 53 -0.86 16.52 -15.96
C LEU A 53 -0.64 18.04 -15.84
N VAL A 54 -0.43 18.55 -14.63
CA VAL A 54 -0.19 19.99 -14.41
C VAL A 54 1.05 20.48 -15.17
N ILE A 55 2.14 19.70 -15.14
CA ILE A 55 3.36 20.03 -15.90
C ILE A 55 3.07 20.05 -17.40
N ALA A 56 2.35 19.06 -17.92
CA ALA A 56 1.99 19.00 -19.34
C ALA A 56 1.17 20.21 -19.77
N PHE A 57 0.14 20.58 -19.01
CA PHE A 57 -0.65 21.79 -19.28
C PHE A 57 0.20 23.05 -19.22
N THR A 58 1.06 23.19 -18.22
CA THR A 58 1.96 24.35 -18.07
C THR A 58 2.88 24.49 -19.27
N TRP A 59 3.45 23.39 -19.76
CA TRP A 59 4.27 23.36 -20.97
C TRP A 59 3.49 23.74 -22.23
N ILE A 60 2.26 23.25 -22.39
CA ILE A 60 1.40 23.60 -23.52
C ILE A 60 1.09 25.10 -23.51
N TYR A 61 0.70 25.66 -22.36
CA TYR A 61 0.42 27.09 -22.24
C TYR A 61 1.67 27.95 -22.44
N ALA A 62 2.83 27.50 -21.95
CA ALA A 62 4.08 28.20 -22.15
C ALA A 62 4.54 28.19 -23.62
N GLY A 63 4.32 27.09 -24.35
CA GLY A 63 4.67 26.95 -25.77
C GLY A 63 3.66 27.55 -26.75
N GLN A 64 2.42 27.81 -26.32
CA GLN A 64 1.41 28.53 -27.12
C GLN A 64 1.53 30.06 -27.07
N ARG A 65 2.36 30.60 -26.18
CA ARG A 65 2.69 32.03 -26.12
C ARG A 65 3.77 32.38 -27.12
#